data_AF-A0A7V0JKT5-F1
#
_entry.id   AF-A0A7V0JKT5-F1
#
_cell.length_a   1.000
_cell.length_b   1.000
_cell.length_c   1.000
_cell.angle_alpha   90.00
_cell.angle_beta   90.00
_cell.angle_gamma   90.00
#
_symmetry.space_group_name_H-M   'P 1'
#
loop_
_entity.id
_entity.type
_entity.pdbx_description
1 polymer ?
#
loop_
_entity_poly.entity_id
_entity_poly.type
_entity_poly.pdbx_seq_one_letter_code
_entity_poly.pdbx_strand_id
1 'polypeptide(L)'
;MKLFHYRYTLFVIFAFISLILTIGGCAPKQRAPVSTLDTPEHHVFTGMKLLETGKLSDAEREFNLGKELDHKYAPAYRGLGLVFAYKGEFKPAFKNMSKAKKLAKSKDEEARVYIGYMRLYTQQRDKDWLDDVVDNFRKANKILKKIHKDWPDPYFYMGLAYKESYKFSDAAEQFKKVLEINTTLVDKADYELKLVQKIERAMPGTPIGKKVALLEKVKRVDVAALFIQEMKLDKIYEKFRPKKFDTSFKSPGQRSSAYQMPVPVDVVDHPLRADVQTVVALKIKGLSAFPDGTFAPNEFITRASYAMMIADVISTISNDPSLDTKYIGSVSPFADVRNDVPYFNAIMVCTTRGIIEAERGLRQNIFNPMGSVSGADALLIIRRVKEDLKIF
;
A
#
# COMPACT_ATOMS: atom_id res chain seq x y z
N MET A 1 -44.90 0.34 70.30
CA MET A 1 -45.35 0.88 69.00
C MET A 1 -44.20 1.19 68.02
N LYS A 2 -43.04 1.72 68.46
CA LYS A 2 -41.90 2.08 67.58
C LYS A 2 -41.22 0.90 66.84
N LEU A 3 -41.16 -0.29 67.45
CA LEU A 3 -40.56 -1.48 66.81
C LEU A 3 -41.37 -2.00 65.60
N PHE A 4 -42.69 -1.85 65.62
CA PHE A 4 -43.57 -2.33 64.56
C PHE A 4 -43.47 -1.45 63.32
N HIS A 5 -43.36 -0.13 63.50
CA HIS A 5 -43.09 0.82 62.42
C HIS A 5 -41.74 0.51 61.75
N TYR A 6 -40.68 0.26 62.51
CA TYR A 6 -39.36 -0.04 61.94
C TYR A 6 -39.35 -1.31 61.07
N ARG A 7 -40.03 -2.38 61.52
CA ARG A 7 -40.15 -3.63 60.74
C ARG A 7 -40.99 -3.45 59.48
N TYR A 8 -42.04 -2.63 59.53
CA TYR A 8 -42.86 -2.32 58.37
C TYR A 8 -42.10 -1.47 57.35
N THR A 9 -41.36 -0.44 57.80
CA THR A 9 -40.54 0.39 56.90
C THR A 9 -39.42 -0.42 56.25
N LEU A 10 -38.75 -1.31 56.98
CA LEU A 10 -37.74 -2.22 56.42
C LEU A 10 -38.33 -3.19 55.38
N PHE A 11 -39.53 -3.72 55.64
CA PHE A 11 -40.23 -4.61 54.71
C PHE A 11 -40.64 -3.89 53.43
N VAL A 12 -41.14 -2.66 53.54
CA VAL A 12 -41.49 -1.83 52.37
C VAL A 12 -40.25 -1.48 51.55
N ILE A 13 -39.11 -1.16 52.19
CA ILE A 13 -37.85 -0.91 51.48
C ILE A 13 -37.35 -2.16 50.76
N PHE A 14 -37.38 -3.34 51.40
CA PHE A 14 -37.00 -4.60 50.76
C PHE A 14 -37.93 -4.97 49.60
N ALA A 15 -39.24 -4.75 49.74
CA ALA A 15 -40.21 -4.96 48.67
C ALA A 15 -39.96 -4.00 47.49
N PHE A 16 -39.60 -2.75 47.77
CA PHE A 16 -39.27 -1.76 46.73
C PHE A 16 -37.96 -2.10 46.00
N ILE A 17 -36.92 -2.54 46.73
CA ILE A 17 -35.65 -3.01 46.15
C ILE A 17 -35.87 -4.27 45.30
N SER A 18 -36.70 -5.21 45.77
CA SER A 18 -37.08 -6.41 45.01
C SER A 18 -37.86 -6.06 43.73
N LEU A 19 -38.72 -5.04 43.76
CA LEU A 19 -39.48 -4.57 42.61
C LEU A 19 -38.59 -3.83 41.59
N ILE A 20 -37.60 -3.08 42.05
CA ILE A 20 -36.60 -2.43 41.17
C ILE A 20 -35.69 -3.48 40.52
N LEU A 21 -35.34 -4.56 41.23
CA LEU A 21 -34.53 -5.66 40.69
C LEU A 21 -35.28 -6.49 39.63
N THR A 22 -36.61 -6.56 39.66
CA THR A 22 -37.40 -7.30 38.65
C THR A 22 -37.68 -6.48 37.38
N ILE A 23 -37.69 -5.15 37.46
CA ILE A 23 -37.96 -4.26 36.31
C ILE A 23 -36.66 -3.92 35.54
N GLY A 24 -35.48 -4.03 36.18
CA GLY A 24 -34.18 -3.74 35.56
C GLY A 24 -33.58 -4.88 34.71
N GLY A 25 -34.28 -6.01 34.54
CA GLY A 25 -33.72 -7.27 34.03
C GLY A 25 -33.98 -7.60 32.55
N CYS A 26 -34.42 -6.66 31.71
CA CYS A 26 -34.58 -6.93 30.27
C CYS A 26 -33.23 -6.93 29.55
N ALA A 27 -32.47 -8.01 29.68
CA ALA A 27 -31.42 -8.31 28.72
C ALA A 27 -32.06 -8.42 27.32
N PRO A 28 -31.45 -7.86 26.26
CA PRO A 28 -32.01 -7.96 24.91
C PRO A 28 -32.21 -9.44 24.55
N LYS A 29 -33.44 -9.78 24.15
CA LYS A 29 -33.83 -11.14 23.76
C LYS A 29 -33.01 -11.54 22.53
N GLN A 30 -32.32 -12.69 22.60
CA GLN A 30 -31.60 -13.23 21.44
C GLN A 30 -32.59 -13.50 20.30
N ARG A 31 -32.17 -13.21 19.06
CA ARG A 31 -32.93 -13.51 17.85
C ARG A 31 -33.07 -15.04 17.73
N ALA A 32 -34.29 -15.51 17.47
CA ALA A 32 -34.50 -16.92 17.19
C ALA A 32 -34.00 -17.26 15.77
N PRO A 33 -33.34 -18.41 15.56
CA PRO A 33 -32.95 -18.84 14.23
C PRO A 33 -34.18 -19.10 13.36
N VAL A 34 -34.14 -18.65 12.11
CA VAL A 34 -35.22 -18.79 11.13
C VAL A 34 -35.12 -20.11 10.35
N SER A 35 -33.93 -20.72 10.30
CA SER A 35 -33.70 -22.03 9.68
C SER A 35 -32.55 -22.77 10.35
N THR A 36 -32.36 -24.05 10.01
CA THR A 36 -31.25 -24.88 10.51
C THR A 36 -29.86 -24.30 10.20
N LEU A 37 -29.73 -23.49 9.15
CA LEU A 37 -28.46 -22.87 8.75
C LEU A 37 -28.30 -21.42 9.26
N ASP A 38 -29.31 -20.87 9.94
CA ASP A 38 -29.27 -19.52 10.55
C ASP A 38 -28.48 -19.57 11.85
N THR A 39 -27.16 -19.75 11.73
CA THR A 39 -26.23 -19.89 12.86
C THR A 39 -25.24 -18.72 12.92
N PRO A 40 -24.74 -18.35 14.12
CA PRO A 40 -23.68 -17.35 14.25
C PRO A 40 -22.44 -17.65 13.41
N GLU A 41 -22.05 -18.93 13.32
CA GLU A 41 -20.93 -19.43 12.54
C GLU A 41 -21.10 -19.14 11.05
N HIS A 42 -22.28 -19.44 10.50
CA HIS A 42 -22.59 -19.24 9.09
C HIS A 42 -22.52 -17.76 8.72
N HIS A 43 -23.15 -16.92 9.52
CA HIS A 43 -23.11 -15.47 9.33
C HIS A 43 -21.70 -14.91 9.44
N VAL A 44 -20.88 -15.36 10.39
CA VAL A 44 -19.47 -14.92 10.46
C VAL A 44 -18.67 -15.37 9.25
N PHE A 45 -18.86 -16.59 8.77
CA PHE A 45 -18.19 -17.08 7.56
C PHE A 45 -18.55 -16.24 6.33
N THR A 46 -19.84 -15.98 6.12
CA THR A 46 -20.32 -15.13 5.01
C THR A 46 -19.82 -13.69 5.16
N GLY A 47 -19.87 -13.13 6.37
CA GLY A 47 -19.35 -11.80 6.68
C GLY A 47 -17.86 -11.65 6.38
N MET A 48 -17.04 -12.66 6.67
CA MET A 48 -15.61 -12.64 6.33
C MET A 48 -15.37 -12.66 4.81
N LYS A 49 -16.15 -13.44 4.04
CA LYS A 49 -16.07 -13.43 2.56
C LYS A 49 -16.48 -12.08 1.96
N LEU A 50 -17.53 -11.47 2.50
CA LEU A 50 -17.98 -10.14 2.09
C LEU A 50 -16.94 -9.07 2.42
N LEU A 51 -16.31 -9.16 3.59
CA LEU A 51 -15.23 -8.28 4.00
C LEU A 51 -14.03 -8.38 3.04
N GLU A 52 -13.62 -9.59 2.66
CA GLU A 52 -12.53 -9.81 1.71
C GLU A 52 -12.81 -9.26 0.31
N THR A 53 -14.08 -9.17 -0.08
CA THR A 53 -14.52 -8.60 -1.37
C THR A 53 -14.88 -7.11 -1.26
N GLY A 54 -14.61 -6.47 -0.12
CA GLY A 54 -14.84 -5.04 0.10
C GLY A 54 -16.31 -4.65 0.29
N LYS A 55 -17.23 -5.61 0.40
CA LYS A 55 -18.68 -5.38 0.63
C LYS A 55 -18.95 -5.08 2.11
N LEU A 56 -18.46 -3.94 2.58
CA LEU A 56 -18.42 -3.61 4.01
C LEU A 56 -19.80 -3.57 4.67
N SER A 57 -20.81 -2.99 4.01
CA SER A 57 -22.17 -2.91 4.55
C SER A 57 -22.84 -4.27 4.67
N ASP A 58 -22.63 -5.16 3.69
CA ASP A 58 -23.15 -6.53 3.75
C ASP A 58 -22.42 -7.33 4.83
N ALA A 59 -21.09 -7.21 4.92
CA ALA A 59 -20.30 -7.86 5.95
C ALA A 59 -20.76 -7.45 7.36
N GLU A 60 -21.01 -6.16 7.57
CA GLU A 60 -21.53 -5.63 8.82
C GLU A 60 -22.88 -6.24 9.19
N ARG A 61 -23.80 -6.34 8.22
CA ARG A 61 -25.12 -6.95 8.42
C ARG A 61 -24.95 -8.41 8.87
N GLU A 62 -24.13 -9.19 8.17
CA GLU A 62 -23.88 -10.58 8.54
C GLU A 62 -23.31 -10.71 9.96
N PHE A 63 -22.30 -9.90 10.32
CA PHE A 63 -21.76 -9.95 11.67
C PHE A 63 -22.78 -9.51 12.74
N ASN A 64 -23.67 -8.57 12.42
CA ASN A 64 -24.76 -8.19 13.31
C ASN A 64 -25.78 -9.33 13.49
N LEU A 65 -26.14 -10.05 12.43
CA LEU A 65 -27.01 -11.24 12.54
C LEU A 65 -26.38 -12.31 13.41
N GLY A 66 -25.08 -12.60 13.22
CA GLY A 66 -24.37 -13.54 14.09
C GLY A 66 -24.33 -13.10 15.56
N LYS A 67 -24.16 -11.80 15.81
CA LYS A 67 -24.24 -11.20 17.14
C LYS A 67 -25.64 -11.32 17.74
N GLU A 68 -26.70 -11.11 16.97
CA GLU A 68 -28.10 -11.18 17.44
C GLU A 68 -28.53 -12.60 17.80
N LEU A 69 -28.02 -13.60 17.08
CA LEU A 69 -28.25 -15.02 17.38
C LEU A 69 -27.51 -15.47 18.65
N ASP A 70 -26.25 -15.06 18.83
CA ASP A 70 -25.52 -15.23 20.10
C ASP A 70 -24.77 -13.95 20.50
N HIS A 71 -25.35 -13.21 21.45
CA HIS A 71 -24.76 -12.00 22.02
C HIS A 71 -23.37 -12.21 22.67
N LYS A 72 -22.96 -13.46 22.92
CA LYS A 72 -21.63 -13.85 23.44
C LYS A 72 -20.72 -14.46 22.37
N TYR A 73 -21.08 -14.37 21.09
CA TYR A 73 -20.30 -14.93 19.99
C TYR A 73 -19.10 -14.04 19.63
N ALA A 74 -17.93 -14.34 20.21
CA ALA A 74 -16.70 -13.57 20.00
C ALA A 74 -16.34 -13.33 18.51
N PRO A 75 -16.48 -14.31 17.59
CA PRO A 75 -16.15 -14.11 16.18
C PRO A 75 -16.97 -13.01 15.49
N ALA A 76 -18.24 -12.80 15.87
CA ALA A 76 -19.07 -11.72 15.33
C ALA A 76 -18.54 -10.34 15.73
N TYR A 77 -18.19 -10.15 17.00
CA TYR A 77 -17.56 -8.90 17.46
C TYR A 77 -16.19 -8.67 16.82
N ARG A 78 -15.40 -9.72 16.59
CA ARG A 78 -14.13 -9.62 15.85
C ARG A 78 -14.39 -9.11 14.43
N GLY A 79 -15.37 -9.69 13.74
CA GLY A 79 -15.80 -9.28 12.40
C GLY A 79 -16.22 -7.82 12.33
N LEU A 80 -17.08 -7.37 13.26
CA LEU A 80 -17.47 -5.96 13.39
C LEU A 80 -16.25 -5.06 13.62
N GLY A 81 -15.33 -5.48 14.49
CA GLY A 81 -14.07 -4.75 14.73
C GLY A 81 -13.28 -4.52 13.45
N LEU A 82 -13.19 -5.55 12.59
CA LEU A 82 -12.54 -5.42 11.29
C LEU A 82 -13.32 -4.49 10.35
N VAL A 83 -14.65 -4.64 10.24
CA VAL A 83 -15.48 -3.76 9.40
C VAL A 83 -15.30 -2.28 9.77
N PHE A 84 -15.36 -1.94 11.06
CA PHE A 84 -15.15 -0.57 11.50
C PHE A 84 -13.75 -0.06 11.17
N ALA A 85 -12.72 -0.91 11.27
CA ALA A 85 -11.37 -0.53 10.84
C ALA A 85 -11.31 -0.23 9.33
N TYR A 86 -11.96 -1.05 8.49
CA TYR A 86 -12.08 -0.78 7.04
C TYR A 86 -12.80 0.53 6.71
N LYS A 87 -13.73 0.98 7.57
CA LYS A 87 -14.38 2.28 7.47
C LYS A 87 -13.53 3.45 8.01
N GLY A 88 -12.36 3.18 8.60
CA GLY A 88 -11.53 4.18 9.28
C GLY A 88 -12.04 4.55 10.69
N GLU A 89 -13.07 3.86 11.18
CA GLU A 89 -13.67 4.09 12.48
C GLU A 89 -12.93 3.28 13.57
N PHE A 90 -11.72 3.70 13.92
CA PHE A 90 -10.86 2.92 14.82
C PHE A 90 -11.40 2.80 16.25
N LYS A 91 -12.03 3.85 16.80
CA LYS A 91 -12.63 3.79 18.15
C LYS A 91 -13.64 2.63 18.31
N PRO A 92 -14.69 2.51 17.46
CA PRO A 92 -15.58 1.35 17.51
C PRO A 92 -14.89 0.05 17.08
N ALA A 93 -13.88 0.08 16.21
CA ALA A 93 -13.10 -1.10 15.85
C ALA A 93 -12.44 -1.75 17.08
N PHE A 94 -11.66 -0.97 17.84
CA PHE A 94 -10.99 -1.43 19.06
C PHE A 94 -11.99 -1.82 20.16
N LYS A 95 -13.11 -1.11 20.28
CA LYS A 95 -14.18 -1.47 21.22
C LYS A 95 -14.75 -2.88 20.94
N ASN A 96 -15.06 -3.16 19.68
CA ASN A 96 -15.57 -4.46 19.26
C ASN A 96 -14.50 -5.57 19.37
N MET A 97 -13.26 -5.29 19.00
CA MET A 97 -12.15 -6.24 19.17
C MET A 97 -11.88 -6.56 20.66
N SER A 98 -11.99 -5.57 21.54
CA SER A 98 -11.91 -5.76 23.00
C SER A 98 -13.06 -6.60 23.54
N LYS A 99 -14.28 -6.40 23.02
CA LYS A 99 -15.42 -7.25 23.35
C LYS A 99 -15.22 -8.68 22.87
N ALA A 100 -14.70 -8.89 21.65
CA ALA A 100 -14.34 -10.21 21.13
C ALA A 100 -13.32 -10.90 22.04
N LYS A 101 -12.28 -10.18 22.49
CA LYS A 101 -11.28 -10.70 23.44
C LYS A 101 -11.93 -11.21 24.74
N LYS A 102 -12.84 -10.42 25.32
CA LYS A 102 -13.53 -10.76 26.58
C LYS A 102 -14.47 -11.96 26.44
N LEU A 103 -15.01 -12.17 25.25
CA LEU A 103 -15.99 -13.22 24.97
C LEU A 103 -15.37 -14.51 24.42
N ALA A 104 -14.08 -14.51 24.07
CA ALA A 104 -13.41 -15.68 23.49
C ALA A 104 -13.50 -16.88 24.44
N LYS A 105 -14.06 -17.99 23.94
CA LYS A 105 -14.30 -19.23 24.69
C LYS A 105 -13.21 -20.28 24.47
N SER A 106 -12.38 -20.11 23.45
CA SER A 106 -11.30 -21.04 23.11
C SER A 106 -9.98 -20.32 22.87
N LYS A 107 -8.89 -21.08 22.95
CA LYS A 107 -7.55 -20.59 22.59
C LYS A 107 -7.44 -20.24 21.11
N ASP A 108 -8.17 -20.93 20.23
CA ASP A 108 -8.25 -20.58 18.81
C ASP A 108 -8.90 -19.20 18.61
N GLU A 109 -10.01 -18.94 19.30
CA GLU A 109 -10.68 -17.63 19.27
C GLU A 109 -9.80 -16.53 19.87
N GLU A 110 -9.09 -16.81 20.96
CA GLU A 110 -8.15 -15.86 21.56
C GLU A 110 -7.02 -15.49 20.60
N ALA A 111 -6.43 -16.47 19.91
CA ALA A 111 -5.41 -16.22 18.88
C ALA A 111 -5.97 -15.40 17.71
N ARG A 112 -7.18 -15.71 17.23
CA ARG A 112 -7.90 -14.93 16.21
C ARG A 112 -8.08 -13.46 16.57
N VAL A 113 -8.35 -13.19 17.84
CA VAL A 113 -8.51 -11.82 18.32
C VAL A 113 -7.17 -11.06 18.26
N TYR A 114 -6.05 -11.69 18.65
CA TYR A 114 -4.74 -11.06 18.50
C TYR A 114 -4.38 -10.79 17.04
N ILE A 115 -4.68 -11.72 16.13
CA ILE A 115 -4.53 -11.49 14.68
C ILE A 115 -5.44 -10.33 14.21
N GLY A 116 -6.65 -10.23 14.76
CA GLY A 116 -7.55 -9.10 14.53
C GLY A 116 -6.93 -7.76 14.95
N TYR A 117 -6.30 -7.70 16.13
CA TYR A 117 -5.57 -6.50 16.57
C TYR A 117 -4.41 -6.15 15.63
N MET A 118 -3.63 -7.14 15.17
CA MET A 118 -2.56 -6.88 14.19
C MET A 118 -3.08 -6.12 12.97
N ARG A 119 -4.23 -6.54 12.42
CA ARG A 119 -4.87 -5.87 11.28
C ARG A 119 -5.31 -4.44 11.60
N LEU A 120 -5.91 -4.22 12.78
CA LEU A 120 -6.34 -2.89 13.23
C LEU A 120 -5.15 -1.93 13.37
N TYR A 121 -4.08 -2.36 14.04
CA TYR A 121 -2.88 -1.53 14.23
C TYR A 121 -2.17 -1.22 12.91
N THR A 122 -2.00 -2.22 12.02
CA THR A 122 -1.43 -2.02 10.68
C THR A 122 -2.26 -1.04 9.84
N GLN A 123 -3.59 -1.02 10.00
CA GLN A 123 -4.44 -0.10 9.25
C GLN A 123 -4.47 1.31 9.85
N GLN A 124 -4.47 1.43 11.17
CA GLN A 124 -4.49 2.73 11.86
C GLN A 124 -3.17 3.49 11.70
N ARG A 125 -2.03 2.77 11.80
CA ARG A 125 -0.67 3.33 11.76
C ARG A 125 -0.47 4.52 12.70
N ASP A 126 -1.03 4.43 13.91
CA ASP A 126 -0.79 5.40 14.98
C ASP A 126 0.64 5.26 15.53
N LYS A 127 1.02 6.06 16.53
CA LYS A 127 2.32 5.95 17.19
C LYS A 127 2.60 4.50 17.65
N ASP A 128 3.82 4.03 17.40
CA ASP A 128 4.32 2.71 17.82
C ASP A 128 3.52 1.51 17.27
N TRP A 129 2.71 1.72 16.22
CA TRP A 129 1.82 0.69 15.65
C TRP A 129 2.53 -0.61 15.29
N LEU A 130 3.77 -0.55 14.81
CA LEU A 130 4.51 -1.75 14.43
C LEU A 130 4.88 -2.58 15.67
N ASP A 131 5.22 -1.94 16.79
CA ASP A 131 5.53 -2.63 18.04
C ASP A 131 4.27 -3.29 18.62
N ASP A 132 3.11 -2.62 18.51
CA ASP A 132 1.81 -3.21 18.84
C ASP A 132 1.51 -4.44 17.98
N VAL A 133 1.78 -4.39 16.67
CA VAL A 133 1.63 -5.56 15.78
C VAL A 133 2.55 -6.69 16.21
N VAL A 134 3.83 -6.42 16.50
CA VAL A 134 4.81 -7.42 16.96
C VAL A 134 4.37 -8.08 18.26
N ASP A 135 3.86 -7.31 19.23
CA ASP A 135 3.38 -7.86 20.50
C ASP A 135 2.16 -8.77 20.31
N ASN A 136 1.21 -8.37 19.46
CA ASN A 136 0.04 -9.18 19.13
C ASN A 136 0.42 -10.45 18.35
N PHE A 137 1.37 -10.37 17.41
CA PHE A 137 1.93 -11.53 16.71
C PHE A 137 2.55 -12.53 17.68
N ARG A 138 3.38 -12.06 18.61
CA ARG A 138 3.99 -12.89 19.67
C ARG A 138 2.93 -13.57 20.53
N LYS A 139 1.89 -12.86 20.93
CA LYS A 139 0.77 -13.41 21.72
C LYS A 139 -0.01 -14.47 20.95
N ALA A 140 -0.34 -14.21 19.68
CA ALA A 140 -1.01 -15.16 18.79
C ALA A 140 -0.17 -16.44 18.62
N ASN A 141 1.09 -16.31 18.22
CA ASN A 141 1.98 -17.45 17.99
C ASN A 141 2.24 -18.27 19.25
N LYS A 142 2.36 -17.63 20.43
CA LYS A 142 2.50 -18.34 21.70
C LYS A 142 1.28 -19.22 21.99
N ILE A 143 0.08 -18.77 21.65
CA ILE A 143 -1.15 -19.56 21.82
C ILE A 143 -1.22 -20.68 20.79
N LEU A 144 -0.98 -20.38 19.52
CA LEU A 144 -1.03 -21.36 18.42
C LEU A 144 -0.04 -22.51 18.62
N LYS A 145 1.18 -22.19 19.07
CA LYS A 145 2.18 -23.20 19.44
C LYS A 145 1.70 -24.12 20.57
N LYS A 146 1.02 -23.57 21.59
CA LYS A 146 0.49 -24.36 22.72
C LYS A 146 -0.63 -25.31 22.32
N ILE A 147 -1.39 -24.98 21.28
CA ILE A 147 -2.47 -25.83 20.76
C ILE A 147 -2.05 -26.64 19.53
N HIS A 148 -0.73 -26.70 19.24
CA HIS A 148 -0.14 -27.44 18.11
C HIS A 148 -0.82 -27.13 16.76
N LYS A 149 -1.07 -25.84 16.49
CA LYS A 149 -1.75 -25.40 15.28
C LYS A 149 -0.84 -24.50 14.43
N ASP A 150 -0.51 -24.99 13.24
CA ASP A 150 0.19 -24.20 12.23
C ASP A 150 -0.81 -23.38 11.43
N TRP A 151 -0.68 -22.07 11.49
CA TRP A 151 -1.60 -21.16 10.84
C TRP A 151 -0.83 -20.05 10.12
N PRO A 152 -1.02 -19.88 8.80
CA PRO A 152 -0.39 -18.80 8.05
C PRO A 152 -0.80 -17.38 8.45
N ASP A 153 -2.01 -17.17 8.98
CA ASP A 153 -2.56 -15.82 9.23
C ASP A 153 -1.64 -14.86 10.02
N PRO A 154 -1.08 -15.23 11.20
CA PRO A 154 -0.15 -14.35 11.91
C PRO A 154 1.04 -13.92 11.04
N TYR A 155 1.65 -14.85 10.30
CA TYR A 155 2.80 -14.56 9.45
C TYR A 155 2.40 -13.68 8.26
N PHE A 156 1.26 -13.95 7.63
CA PHE A 156 0.76 -13.12 6.53
C PHE A 156 0.52 -11.67 6.96
N TYR A 157 -0.18 -11.45 8.07
CA TYR A 157 -0.45 -10.10 8.56
C TYR A 157 0.79 -9.41 9.14
N MET A 158 1.77 -10.17 9.66
CA MET A 158 3.08 -9.63 10.03
C MET A 158 3.87 -9.19 8.78
N GLY A 159 3.83 -9.96 7.70
CA GLY A 159 4.44 -9.61 6.42
C GLY A 159 3.85 -8.33 5.84
N LEU A 160 2.52 -8.17 5.89
CA LEU A 160 1.85 -6.93 5.50
C LEU A 160 2.27 -5.74 6.38
N ALA A 161 2.39 -5.92 7.69
CA ALA A 161 2.86 -4.87 8.59
C ALA A 161 4.31 -4.45 8.29
N TYR A 162 5.19 -5.41 8.02
CA TYR A 162 6.56 -5.10 7.60
C TYR A 162 6.61 -4.40 6.24
N LYS A 163 5.76 -4.78 5.29
CA LYS A 163 5.62 -4.10 3.99
C LYS A 163 5.21 -2.63 4.18
N GLU A 164 4.19 -2.37 5.00
CA GLU A 164 3.70 -1.00 5.27
C GLU A 164 4.68 -0.14 6.07
N SER A 165 5.60 -0.76 6.82
CA SER A 165 6.72 -0.06 7.49
C SER A 165 7.99 0.03 6.64
N TYR A 166 7.91 -0.38 5.36
CA TYR A 166 9.02 -0.42 4.40
C TYR A 166 10.20 -1.31 4.81
N LYS A 167 9.94 -2.29 5.68
CA LYS A 167 10.89 -3.34 6.08
C LYS A 167 10.74 -4.54 5.15
N PHE A 168 11.08 -4.36 3.88
CA PHE A 168 10.78 -5.34 2.82
C PHE A 168 11.44 -6.72 3.03
N SER A 169 12.61 -6.77 3.66
CA SER A 169 13.29 -8.04 3.97
C SER A 169 12.57 -8.84 5.04
N ASP A 170 12.20 -8.16 6.13
CA ASP A 170 11.40 -8.78 7.19
C ASP A 170 10.05 -9.24 6.63
N ALA A 171 9.42 -8.45 5.74
CA ALA A 171 8.19 -8.83 5.07
C ALA A 171 8.36 -10.10 4.23
N ALA A 172 9.43 -10.19 3.44
CA ALA A 172 9.73 -11.36 2.61
C ALA A 172 9.91 -12.63 3.47
N GLU A 173 10.58 -12.53 4.62
CA GLU A 173 10.73 -13.65 5.55
C GLU A 173 9.37 -14.15 6.06
N GLN A 174 8.48 -13.23 6.46
CA GLN A 174 7.16 -13.62 6.95
C GLN A 174 6.28 -14.24 5.85
N PHE A 175 6.32 -13.73 4.61
CA PHE A 175 5.59 -14.35 3.51
C PHE A 175 6.13 -15.73 3.15
N LYS A 176 7.45 -15.95 3.21
CA LYS A 176 8.03 -17.30 3.07
C LYS A 176 7.48 -18.28 4.10
N LYS A 177 7.30 -17.85 5.35
CA LYS A 177 6.66 -18.69 6.39
C LYS A 177 5.24 -19.11 6.03
N VAL A 178 4.47 -18.26 5.36
CA VAL A 178 3.13 -18.63 4.85
C VAL A 178 3.24 -19.74 3.80
N LEU A 179 4.19 -19.62 2.87
CA LEU A 179 4.44 -20.63 1.84
C LEU A 179 4.97 -21.96 2.42
N GLU A 180 5.77 -21.91 3.49
CA GLU A 180 6.23 -23.11 4.21
C GLU A 180 5.08 -23.86 4.88
N ILE A 181 4.10 -23.14 5.47
CA ILE A 181 2.91 -23.77 6.08
C ILE A 181 1.97 -24.33 5.01
N ASN A 182 1.92 -23.73 3.82
CA ASN A 182 1.25 -24.25 2.62
C ASN A 182 -0.21 -24.70 2.80
N THR A 183 -1.04 -23.86 3.45
CA THR A 183 -2.48 -24.15 3.65
C THR A 183 -3.37 -23.09 3.00
N THR A 184 -3.61 -21.99 3.71
CA THR A 184 -4.40 -20.85 3.23
C THR A 184 -3.47 -19.66 2.94
N LEU A 185 -3.94 -18.68 2.17
CA LEU A 185 -3.20 -17.45 1.84
C LEU A 185 -1.92 -17.64 1.00
N VAL A 186 -1.65 -18.85 0.49
CA VAL A 186 -0.44 -19.16 -0.31
C VAL A 186 -0.34 -18.22 -1.52
N ASP A 187 -1.39 -18.11 -2.34
CA ASP A 187 -1.37 -17.24 -3.53
C ASP A 187 -1.20 -15.76 -3.17
N LYS A 188 -1.87 -15.32 -2.09
CA LYS A 188 -1.77 -13.93 -1.60
C LYS A 188 -0.33 -13.65 -1.11
N ALA A 189 0.27 -14.59 -0.38
CA ALA A 189 1.63 -14.45 0.14
C ALA A 189 2.69 -14.54 -0.97
N ASP A 190 2.51 -15.40 -1.98
CA ASP A 190 3.40 -15.50 -3.12
C ASP A 190 3.38 -14.20 -3.96
N TYR A 191 2.19 -13.63 -4.19
CA TYR A 191 2.05 -12.32 -4.83
C TYR A 191 2.81 -11.22 -4.07
N GLU A 192 2.58 -11.13 -2.75
CA GLU A 192 3.24 -10.13 -1.91
C GLU A 192 4.76 -10.35 -1.82
N LEU A 193 5.21 -11.61 -1.74
CA LEU A 193 6.62 -11.99 -1.72
C LEU A 193 7.32 -11.52 -3.00
N LYS A 194 6.72 -11.78 -4.16
CA LYS A 194 7.26 -11.34 -5.46
C LYS A 194 7.40 -9.82 -5.54
N LEU A 195 6.41 -9.09 -5.02
CA LEU A 195 6.45 -7.63 -4.95
C LEU A 195 7.61 -7.16 -4.05
N VAL A 196 7.68 -7.61 -2.79
CA VAL A 196 8.73 -7.13 -1.87
C VAL A 196 10.13 -7.52 -2.34
N GLN A 197 10.33 -8.71 -2.92
CA GLN A 197 11.61 -9.10 -3.53
C GLN A 197 11.98 -8.25 -4.74
N LYS A 198 11.00 -7.77 -5.52
CA LYS A 198 11.25 -6.81 -6.60
C LYS A 198 11.73 -5.47 -6.03
N ILE A 199 11.10 -5.02 -4.95
CA ILE A 199 11.48 -3.77 -4.27
C ILE A 199 12.87 -3.89 -3.63
N GLU A 200 13.20 -5.00 -3.00
CA GLU A 200 14.55 -5.27 -2.47
C GLU A 200 15.61 -5.21 -3.58
N ARG A 201 15.32 -5.83 -4.73
CA ARG A 201 16.19 -5.72 -5.92
C ARG A 201 16.26 -4.30 -6.47
N ALA A 202 15.27 -3.45 -6.26
CA ALA A 202 15.34 -2.06 -6.69
C ALA A 202 16.14 -1.17 -5.71
N MET A 203 16.30 -1.59 -4.45
CA MET A 203 17.01 -0.87 -3.37
C MET A 203 16.64 0.63 -3.27
N PRO A 204 15.36 0.98 -3.05
CA PRO A 204 14.99 2.39 -2.87
C PRO A 204 15.70 2.99 -1.65
N GLY A 205 16.50 4.03 -1.88
CA GLY A 205 17.28 4.72 -0.86
C GLY A 205 16.52 5.83 -0.15
N THR A 206 15.42 6.33 -0.73
CA THR A 206 14.67 7.47 -0.20
C THR A 206 13.31 7.08 0.38
N PRO A 207 12.75 7.88 1.32
CA PRO A 207 11.37 7.71 1.78
C PRO A 207 10.34 7.78 0.64
N ILE A 208 10.54 8.65 -0.36
CA ILE A 208 9.64 8.73 -1.52
C ILE A 208 9.77 7.48 -2.39
N GLY A 209 10.99 6.98 -2.62
CA GLY A 209 11.22 5.74 -3.35
C GLY A 209 10.48 4.57 -2.68
N LYS A 210 10.59 4.43 -1.36
CA LYS A 210 9.88 3.39 -0.60
C LYS A 210 8.35 3.51 -0.69
N LYS A 211 7.80 4.73 -0.68
CA LYS A 211 6.37 4.99 -0.88
C LYS A 211 5.92 4.61 -2.29
N VAL A 212 6.63 5.11 -3.30
CA VAL A 212 6.33 4.85 -4.71
C VAL A 212 6.46 3.37 -5.03
N ALA A 213 7.40 2.65 -4.43
CA ALA A 213 7.61 1.21 -4.62
C ALA A 213 6.35 0.35 -4.42
N LEU A 214 5.41 0.82 -3.59
CA LEU A 214 4.15 0.13 -3.31
C LEU A 214 3.00 0.48 -4.28
N LEU A 215 3.20 1.43 -5.21
CA LEU A 215 2.18 1.82 -6.17
C LEU A 215 2.07 0.80 -7.31
N GLU A 216 0.85 0.34 -7.60
CA GLU A 216 0.57 -0.50 -8.77
C GLU A 216 0.80 0.24 -10.08
N LYS A 217 0.53 1.55 -10.10
CA LYS A 217 0.69 2.43 -11.26
C LYS A 217 1.26 3.77 -10.82
N VAL A 218 2.40 4.15 -11.38
CA VAL A 218 2.99 5.47 -11.13
C VAL A 218 2.34 6.54 -12.00
N LYS A 219 2.18 7.72 -11.41
CA LYS A 219 1.77 8.93 -12.10
C LYS A 219 3.00 9.73 -12.54
N ARG A 220 2.77 10.71 -13.41
CA ARG A 220 3.80 11.61 -13.93
C ARG A 220 4.54 12.37 -12.82
N VAL A 221 3.84 12.76 -11.76
CA VAL A 221 4.46 13.41 -10.59
C VAL A 221 5.32 12.46 -9.76
N ASP A 222 4.95 11.17 -9.68
CA ASP A 222 5.74 10.17 -8.97
C ASP A 222 7.08 9.95 -9.68
N VAL A 223 7.05 9.87 -11.03
CA VAL A 223 8.27 9.75 -11.84
C VAL A 223 9.17 10.97 -11.70
N ALA A 224 8.60 12.18 -11.69
CA ALA A 224 9.37 13.40 -11.45
C ALA A 224 10.10 13.35 -10.10
N ALA A 225 9.39 12.96 -9.03
CA ALA A 225 9.99 12.82 -7.71
C ALA A 225 11.04 11.70 -7.65
N LEU A 226 10.82 10.56 -8.32
CA LEU A 226 11.83 9.51 -8.43
C LEU A 226 13.10 10.01 -9.14
N PHE A 227 12.97 10.76 -10.22
CA PHE A 227 14.12 11.27 -10.98
C PHE A 227 14.96 12.27 -10.19
N ILE A 228 14.33 13.10 -9.37
CA ILE A 228 15.03 14.09 -8.55
C ILE A 228 15.52 13.49 -7.23
N GLN A 229 14.65 12.87 -6.45
CA GLN A 229 14.98 12.45 -5.10
C GLN A 229 15.76 11.12 -5.07
N GLU A 230 15.34 10.15 -5.89
CA GLU A 230 15.96 8.82 -5.91
C GLU A 230 17.14 8.74 -6.89
N MET A 231 16.97 9.25 -8.12
CA MET A 231 18.01 9.23 -9.14
C MET A 231 18.99 10.40 -9.05
N LYS A 232 18.59 11.54 -8.45
CA LYS A 232 19.44 12.75 -8.30
C LYS A 232 19.89 13.33 -9.64
N LEU A 233 18.99 13.36 -10.62
CA LEU A 233 19.30 13.84 -11.98
C LEU A 233 19.75 15.30 -12.01
N ASP A 234 19.26 16.15 -11.10
CA ASP A 234 19.74 17.51 -10.91
C ASP A 234 21.26 17.55 -10.73
N LYS A 235 21.78 16.73 -9.81
CA LYS A 235 23.22 16.66 -9.50
C LYS A 235 24.01 15.93 -10.58
N ILE A 236 23.41 14.93 -11.21
CA ILE A 236 24.07 14.19 -12.30
C ILE A 236 24.24 15.12 -13.50
N TYR A 237 23.18 15.81 -13.92
CA TYR A 237 23.22 16.66 -15.12
C TYR A 237 24.15 17.85 -14.97
N GLU A 238 24.34 18.39 -13.76
CA GLU A 238 25.38 19.40 -13.50
C GLU A 238 26.80 18.95 -13.85
N LYS A 239 27.10 17.65 -13.74
CA LYS A 239 28.43 17.11 -14.09
C LYS A 239 28.64 16.96 -15.60
N PHE A 240 27.56 16.70 -16.33
CA PHE A 240 27.60 16.37 -17.76
C PHE A 240 27.21 17.54 -18.67
N ARG A 241 26.51 18.57 -18.15
CA ARG A 241 26.26 19.79 -18.91
C ARG A 241 27.53 20.65 -18.96
N PRO A 242 27.90 21.20 -20.12
CA PRO A 242 28.95 22.21 -20.20
C PRO A 242 28.62 23.35 -19.24
N LYS A 243 29.59 23.76 -18.39
CA LYS A 243 29.44 24.95 -17.56
C LYS A 243 29.19 26.15 -18.49
N LYS A 244 27.95 26.61 -18.57
CA LYS A 244 27.65 27.90 -19.20
C LYS A 244 28.17 28.98 -18.25
N PHE A 245 29.38 29.45 -18.51
CA PHE A 245 29.86 30.67 -17.89
C PHE A 245 29.02 31.82 -18.43
N ASP A 246 28.34 32.52 -17.53
CA ASP A 246 27.66 33.75 -17.85
C ASP A 246 28.71 34.81 -18.16
N THR A 247 29.04 34.98 -19.45
CA THR A 247 29.97 36.00 -19.93
C THR A 247 29.32 37.38 -20.07
N SER A 248 28.06 37.52 -19.66
CA SER A 248 27.38 38.81 -19.67
C SER A 248 27.91 39.70 -18.56
N PHE A 249 28.20 40.96 -18.90
CA PHE A 249 28.63 41.98 -17.96
C PHE A 249 27.51 42.22 -16.92
N LYS A 250 27.79 41.95 -15.65
CA LYS A 250 26.89 42.27 -14.53
C LYS A 250 27.30 43.58 -13.88
N SER A 251 26.44 44.59 -13.97
CA SER A 251 26.64 45.87 -13.30
C SER A 251 26.70 45.67 -11.77
N PRO A 252 27.61 46.35 -11.04
CA PRO A 252 27.68 46.26 -9.58
C PRO A 252 26.33 46.68 -8.96
N GLY A 253 25.62 45.73 -8.34
CA GLY A 253 24.32 45.98 -7.69
C GLY A 253 23.14 45.19 -8.26
N GLN A 254 23.26 44.61 -9.47
CA GLN A 254 22.29 43.62 -9.92
C GLN A 254 22.62 42.26 -9.29
N ARG A 255 21.94 41.93 -8.18
CA ARG A 255 21.79 40.52 -7.81
C ARG A 255 21.19 39.84 -9.03
N SER A 256 21.92 38.87 -9.60
CA SER A 256 21.41 37.97 -10.62
C SER A 256 20.00 37.56 -10.19
N SER A 257 18.97 37.95 -10.92
CA SER A 257 17.66 37.36 -10.74
C SER A 257 17.88 35.87 -10.97
N ALA A 258 17.90 35.08 -9.90
CA ALA A 258 17.82 33.64 -10.04
C ALA A 258 16.60 33.41 -10.93
N TYR A 259 16.83 32.89 -12.15
CA TYR A 259 15.79 32.65 -13.14
C TYR A 259 14.60 32.03 -12.40
N GLN A 260 13.50 32.78 -12.24
CA GLN A 260 12.28 32.21 -11.69
C GLN A 260 11.76 31.26 -12.75
N MET A 261 12.17 29.99 -12.63
CA MET A 261 11.79 28.96 -13.58
C MET A 261 10.27 28.81 -13.51
N PRO A 262 9.55 28.90 -14.64
CA PRO A 262 8.10 28.87 -14.64
C PRO A 262 7.62 27.54 -14.03
N VAL A 263 6.78 27.66 -13.00
CA VAL A 263 6.13 26.51 -12.36
C VAL A 263 4.84 26.23 -13.10
N PRO A 264 4.57 24.97 -13.50
CA PRO A 264 3.31 24.63 -14.14
C PRO A 264 2.11 24.99 -13.25
N VAL A 265 1.05 25.51 -13.87
CA VAL A 265 -0.06 26.15 -13.15
C VAL A 265 -0.84 25.19 -12.26
N ASP A 266 -0.87 23.91 -12.63
CA ASP A 266 -1.59 22.83 -11.96
C ASP A 266 -0.78 22.14 -10.85
N VAL A 267 0.46 22.58 -10.60
CA VAL A 267 1.31 22.07 -9.50
C VAL A 267 1.74 23.14 -8.50
N VAL A 268 1.18 24.35 -8.60
CA VAL A 268 1.54 25.50 -7.75
C VAL A 268 1.43 25.18 -6.26
N ASP A 269 0.38 24.48 -5.85
CA ASP A 269 0.13 24.09 -4.46
C ASP A 269 0.44 22.60 -4.20
N HIS A 270 1.06 21.93 -5.16
CA HIS A 270 1.36 20.50 -5.04
C HIS A 270 2.58 20.26 -4.12
N PRO A 271 2.55 19.27 -3.20
CA PRO A 271 3.68 19.00 -2.30
C PRO A 271 5.00 18.69 -3.01
N LEU A 272 4.93 18.10 -4.20
CA LEU A 272 6.08 17.77 -5.06
C LEU A 272 6.39 18.85 -6.10
N ARG A 273 5.92 20.09 -5.91
CA ARG A 273 6.16 21.22 -6.82
C ARG A 273 7.64 21.41 -7.16
N ALA A 274 8.52 21.32 -6.18
CA ALA A 274 9.96 21.53 -6.37
C ALA A 274 10.57 20.47 -7.30
N ASP A 275 10.16 19.21 -7.17
CA ASP A 275 10.62 18.13 -8.05
C ASP A 275 10.13 18.37 -9.49
N VAL A 276 8.86 18.74 -9.65
CA VAL A 276 8.26 19.03 -10.96
C VAL A 276 8.97 20.21 -11.63
N GLN A 277 9.17 21.31 -10.90
CA GLN A 277 9.89 22.48 -11.41
C GLN A 277 11.31 22.10 -11.85
N THR A 278 11.97 21.23 -11.12
CA THR A 278 13.33 20.77 -11.43
C THR A 278 13.36 19.92 -12.70
N VAL A 279 12.49 18.91 -12.86
CA VAL A 279 12.49 18.08 -14.08
C VAL A 279 12.13 18.88 -15.34
N VAL A 280 11.21 19.85 -15.22
CA VAL A 280 10.87 20.77 -16.32
C VAL A 280 12.08 21.63 -16.69
N ALA A 281 12.82 22.15 -15.70
CA ALA A 281 14.04 22.92 -15.93
C ALA A 281 15.17 22.09 -16.54
N LEU A 282 15.26 20.81 -16.16
CA LEU A 282 16.18 19.85 -16.78
C LEU A 282 15.73 19.49 -18.20
N LYS A 283 14.52 19.84 -18.64
CA LYS A 283 13.97 19.56 -19.97
C LYS A 283 13.98 18.07 -20.32
N ILE A 284 13.70 17.22 -19.32
CA ILE A 284 13.63 15.77 -19.51
C ILE A 284 12.46 15.46 -20.43
N LYS A 285 12.72 14.76 -21.53
CA LYS A 285 11.71 14.41 -22.53
C LYS A 285 10.60 13.57 -21.88
N GLY A 286 9.34 13.97 -22.08
CA GLY A 286 8.17 13.35 -21.45
C GLY A 286 7.78 13.95 -20.09
N LEU A 287 8.63 14.78 -19.48
CA LEU A 287 8.34 15.48 -18.22
C LEU A 287 8.36 17.02 -18.38
N SER A 288 8.30 17.53 -19.61
CA SER A 288 8.08 18.96 -19.87
C SER A 288 6.65 19.38 -19.54
N ALA A 289 6.44 20.66 -19.27
CA ALA A 289 5.09 21.24 -19.25
C ALA A 289 4.47 21.21 -20.66
N PHE A 290 3.16 21.09 -20.73
CA PHE A 290 2.38 21.19 -21.96
C PHE A 290 2.32 22.65 -22.46
N PRO A 291 1.94 22.88 -23.73
CA PRO A 291 1.83 24.23 -24.29
C PRO A 291 0.86 25.16 -23.55
N ASP A 292 -0.12 24.60 -22.84
CA ASP A 292 -1.07 25.34 -22.00
C ASP A 292 -0.50 25.71 -20.61
N GLY A 293 0.76 25.35 -20.33
CA GLY A 293 1.43 25.61 -19.05
C GLY A 293 1.12 24.59 -17.94
N THR A 294 0.40 23.50 -18.25
CA THR A 294 0.11 22.43 -17.28
C THR A 294 1.18 21.33 -17.28
N PHE A 295 1.23 20.52 -16.22
CA PHE A 295 2.10 19.34 -16.09
C PHE A 295 1.33 18.02 -16.11
N ALA A 296 0.04 18.02 -15.78
CA ALA A 296 -0.81 16.85 -15.58
C ALA A 296 -0.23 15.86 -14.53
N PRO A 297 -0.07 16.26 -13.26
CA PRO A 297 0.58 15.43 -12.23
C PRO A 297 -0.11 14.10 -11.98
N ASN A 298 -1.41 14.00 -12.27
CA ASN A 298 -2.22 12.80 -12.04
C ASN A 298 -2.26 11.82 -13.23
N GLU A 299 -1.63 12.15 -14.36
CA GLU A 299 -1.57 11.29 -15.54
C GLU A 299 -0.76 10.02 -15.22
N PHE A 300 -1.33 8.85 -15.51
CA PHE A 300 -0.62 7.57 -15.35
C PHE A 300 0.42 7.37 -16.45
N ILE A 301 1.58 6.86 -16.08
CA ILE A 301 2.67 6.63 -17.01
C ILE A 301 2.55 5.24 -17.64
N THR A 302 2.57 5.24 -18.98
CA THR A 302 2.67 4.02 -19.79
C THR A 302 4.11 3.55 -19.90
N ARG A 303 4.31 2.26 -20.18
CA ARG A 303 5.63 1.66 -20.41
C ARG A 303 6.38 2.35 -21.55
N ALA A 304 5.69 2.72 -22.64
CA ALA A 304 6.29 3.47 -23.74
C ALA A 304 6.72 4.89 -23.33
N SER A 305 5.87 5.59 -22.57
CA SER A 305 6.20 6.94 -22.06
C SER A 305 7.41 6.90 -21.14
N TYR A 306 7.47 5.92 -20.23
CA TYR A 306 8.61 5.74 -19.36
C TYR A 306 9.88 5.36 -20.13
N ALA A 307 9.78 4.50 -21.15
CA ALA A 307 10.92 4.16 -22.00
C ALA A 307 11.50 5.39 -22.72
N MET A 308 10.65 6.32 -23.19
CA MET A 308 11.11 7.58 -23.77
C MET A 308 11.87 8.46 -22.77
N MET A 309 11.37 8.57 -21.54
CA MET A 309 12.04 9.31 -20.46
C MET A 309 13.41 8.69 -20.14
N ILE A 310 13.46 7.36 -20.01
CA ILE A 310 14.69 6.64 -19.68
C ILE A 310 15.71 6.73 -20.82
N ALA A 311 15.29 6.60 -22.09
CA ALA A 311 16.17 6.74 -23.24
C ALA A 311 16.79 8.16 -23.33
N ASP A 312 15.99 9.20 -23.06
CA ASP A 312 16.45 10.60 -22.99
C ASP A 312 17.48 10.79 -21.87
N VAL A 313 17.23 10.22 -20.69
CA VAL A 313 18.15 10.24 -19.57
C VAL A 313 19.47 9.55 -19.91
N ILE A 314 19.40 8.36 -20.54
CA ILE A 314 20.58 7.62 -21.00
C ILE A 314 21.39 8.45 -22.00
N SER A 315 20.74 8.96 -23.05
CA SER A 315 21.40 9.77 -24.09
C SER A 315 22.08 11.01 -23.52
N THR A 316 21.42 11.69 -22.59
CA THR A 316 21.95 12.89 -21.94
C THR A 316 23.17 12.58 -21.08
N ILE A 317 23.11 11.53 -20.24
CA ILE A 317 24.23 11.17 -19.34
C ILE A 317 25.41 10.60 -20.12
N SER A 318 25.16 9.79 -21.16
CA SER A 318 26.23 9.23 -22.00
C SER A 318 26.79 10.24 -23.01
N ASN A 319 26.20 11.45 -23.11
CA ASN A 319 26.51 12.45 -24.13
C ASN A 319 26.51 11.84 -25.55
N ASP A 320 25.52 11.00 -25.84
CA ASP A 320 25.41 10.26 -27.11
C ASP A 320 24.04 10.54 -27.76
N PRO A 321 23.93 11.61 -28.56
CA PRO A 321 22.67 11.94 -29.25
C PRO A 321 22.34 10.95 -30.37
N SER A 322 23.27 10.08 -30.79
CA SER A 322 22.98 9.06 -31.81
C SER A 322 21.96 8.03 -31.31
N LEU A 323 21.83 7.88 -29.99
CA LEU A 323 20.84 6.98 -29.39
C LEU A 323 19.40 7.37 -29.73
N ASP A 324 19.11 8.63 -30.07
CA ASP A 324 17.76 9.08 -30.43
C ASP A 324 17.27 8.53 -31.77
N THR A 325 18.18 8.10 -32.63
CA THR A 325 17.88 7.64 -34.00
C THR A 325 18.47 6.27 -34.34
N LYS A 326 19.26 5.68 -33.42
CA LYS A 326 20.03 4.45 -33.62
C LYS A 326 19.27 3.29 -34.27
N TYR A 327 17.99 3.10 -33.95
CA TYR A 327 17.18 1.98 -34.42
C TYR A 327 16.15 2.36 -35.49
N ILE A 328 16.18 3.59 -36.02
CA ILE A 328 15.28 3.96 -37.12
C ILE A 328 15.53 3.04 -38.32
N GLY A 329 14.44 2.49 -38.88
CA GLY A 329 14.49 1.53 -39.99
C GLY A 329 14.78 0.08 -39.57
N SER A 330 15.05 -0.19 -38.30
CA SER A 330 15.20 -1.57 -37.80
C SER A 330 13.87 -2.32 -37.77
N VAL A 331 13.93 -3.64 -37.84
CA VAL A 331 12.76 -4.50 -37.64
C VAL A 331 12.46 -4.59 -36.14
N SER A 332 11.18 -4.48 -35.77
CA SER A 332 10.78 -4.61 -34.38
C SER A 332 10.92 -6.06 -33.89
N PRO A 333 11.59 -6.30 -32.75
CA PRO A 333 11.64 -7.61 -32.12
C PRO A 333 10.39 -7.88 -31.25
N PHE A 334 9.39 -6.99 -31.25
CA PHE A 334 8.16 -7.13 -30.47
C PHE A 334 6.93 -7.29 -31.35
N ALA A 335 6.02 -8.18 -30.96
CA ALA A 335 4.79 -8.44 -31.69
C ALA A 335 3.81 -7.25 -31.70
N ASP A 336 3.91 -6.38 -30.69
CA ASP A 336 2.95 -5.32 -30.39
C ASP A 336 3.54 -3.91 -30.53
N VAL A 337 4.75 -3.79 -31.09
CA VAL A 337 5.41 -2.51 -31.35
C VAL A 337 5.77 -2.43 -32.82
N ARG A 338 5.13 -1.52 -33.55
CA ARG A 338 5.53 -1.19 -34.92
C ARG A 338 6.84 -0.38 -34.90
N ASN A 339 7.61 -0.43 -35.98
CA ASN A 339 8.88 0.29 -36.06
C ASN A 339 8.75 1.79 -36.40
N ASP A 340 7.56 2.26 -36.76
CA ASP A 340 7.27 3.63 -37.17
C ASP A 340 6.57 4.46 -36.07
N VAL A 341 6.31 3.88 -34.90
CA VAL A 341 5.72 4.63 -33.77
C VAL A 341 6.78 5.49 -33.06
N PRO A 342 6.41 6.66 -32.51
CA PRO A 342 7.37 7.63 -31.96
C PRO A 342 8.26 7.09 -30.82
N TYR A 343 7.80 6.09 -30.10
CA TYR A 343 8.49 5.48 -28.97
C TYR A 343 9.29 4.22 -29.33
N PHE A 344 9.28 3.77 -30.60
CA PHE A 344 9.97 2.55 -31.02
C PHE A 344 11.47 2.58 -30.69
N ASN A 345 12.14 3.67 -31.09
CA ASN A 345 13.58 3.81 -30.86
C ASN A 345 13.92 3.79 -29.36
N ALA A 346 13.14 4.47 -28.52
CA ALA A 346 13.34 4.48 -27.08
C ALA A 346 13.16 3.09 -26.44
N ILE A 347 12.14 2.34 -26.89
CA ILE A 347 11.95 0.93 -26.49
C ILE A 347 13.18 0.10 -26.85
N MET A 348 13.69 0.24 -28.08
CA MET A 348 14.89 -0.50 -28.52
C MET A 348 16.13 -0.14 -27.67
N VAL A 349 16.37 1.15 -27.43
CA VAL A 349 17.48 1.61 -26.55
C VAL A 349 17.38 0.96 -25.16
N CYS A 350 16.20 0.99 -24.54
CA CYS A 350 16.02 0.46 -23.19
C CYS A 350 16.10 -1.08 -23.11
N THR A 351 15.51 -1.78 -24.07
CA THR A 351 15.41 -3.26 -24.05
C THR A 351 16.69 -3.95 -24.45
N THR A 352 17.41 -3.42 -25.46
CA THR A 352 18.71 -3.97 -25.88
C THR A 352 19.81 -3.80 -24.83
N ARG A 353 19.67 -2.82 -23.92
CA ARG A 353 20.55 -2.63 -22.76
C ARG A 353 20.11 -3.43 -21.52
N GLY A 354 19.02 -4.18 -21.60
CA GLY A 354 18.46 -4.92 -20.45
C GLY A 354 17.87 -4.03 -19.36
N ILE A 355 17.64 -2.74 -19.66
CA ILE A 355 17.13 -1.75 -18.68
C ILE A 355 15.64 -1.96 -18.45
N ILE A 356 14.86 -2.12 -19.54
CA ILE A 356 13.44 -2.47 -19.48
C ILE A 356 13.26 -3.87 -20.07
N GLU A 357 12.59 -4.75 -19.32
CA GLU A 357 12.27 -6.10 -19.79
C GLU A 357 10.97 -6.14 -20.59
N ALA A 358 10.97 -6.98 -21.63
CA ALA A 358 9.77 -7.36 -22.37
C ALA A 358 9.28 -8.73 -21.89
N GLU A 359 7.98 -8.97 -22.05
CA GLU A 359 7.37 -10.24 -21.73
C GLU A 359 7.65 -11.27 -22.82
N ARG A 360 7.86 -12.53 -22.42
CA ARG A 360 8.06 -13.62 -23.36
C ARG A 360 6.70 -14.00 -23.98
N GLY A 361 6.52 -13.68 -25.26
CA GLY A 361 5.38 -14.15 -26.03
C GLY A 361 5.65 -15.53 -26.67
N LEU A 362 4.63 -16.09 -27.32
CA LEU A 362 4.67 -17.44 -27.91
C LEU A 362 5.68 -17.56 -29.05
N ARG A 363 5.74 -16.56 -29.93
CA ARG A 363 6.64 -16.53 -31.11
C ARG A 363 7.62 -15.37 -31.08
N GLN A 364 7.22 -14.27 -30.47
CA GLN A 364 7.97 -13.03 -30.39
C GLN A 364 7.67 -12.37 -29.04
N ASN A 365 8.60 -11.57 -28.53
CA ASN A 365 8.42 -10.86 -27.27
C ASN A 365 7.30 -9.82 -27.38
N ILE A 366 6.70 -9.46 -26.24
CA ILE A 366 5.63 -8.47 -26.13
C ILE A 366 6.15 -7.37 -25.21
N PHE A 367 6.19 -6.13 -25.70
CA PHE A 367 6.65 -5.01 -24.88
C PHE A 367 5.53 -4.43 -24.01
N ASN A 368 4.29 -4.48 -24.47
CA ASN A 368 3.11 -3.87 -23.88
C ASN A 368 3.25 -2.34 -23.71
N PRO A 369 3.33 -1.55 -24.80
CA PRO A 369 3.65 -0.11 -24.73
C PRO A 369 2.62 0.71 -23.96
N MET A 370 1.35 0.30 -24.00
CA MET A 370 0.24 0.97 -23.30
C MET A 370 0.03 0.44 -21.87
N GLY A 371 0.77 -0.58 -21.46
CA GLY A 371 0.75 -1.10 -20.10
C GLY A 371 1.22 -0.06 -19.09
N SER A 372 0.77 -0.19 -17.84
CA SER A 372 1.20 0.67 -16.75
C SER A 372 2.58 0.28 -16.22
N VAL A 373 3.27 1.24 -15.62
CA VAL A 373 4.51 1.00 -14.87
C VAL A 373 4.19 0.99 -13.37
N SER A 374 4.53 -0.09 -12.68
CA SER A 374 4.47 -0.12 -11.21
C SER A 374 5.64 0.65 -10.60
N GLY A 375 5.52 1.14 -9.37
CA GLY A 375 6.62 1.86 -8.75
C GLY A 375 7.84 0.98 -8.47
N ALA A 376 7.62 -0.29 -8.17
CA ALA A 376 8.70 -1.27 -8.05
C ALA A 376 9.45 -1.46 -9.40
N ASP A 377 8.73 -1.51 -10.53
CA ASP A 377 9.37 -1.57 -11.86
C ASP A 377 10.09 -0.26 -12.19
N ALA A 378 9.49 0.90 -11.90
CA ALA A 378 10.11 2.20 -12.13
C ALA A 378 11.46 2.32 -11.42
N LEU A 379 11.51 1.92 -10.14
CA LEU A 379 12.74 1.91 -9.34
C LEU A 379 13.76 0.90 -9.82
N LEU A 380 13.32 -0.31 -10.21
CA LEU A 380 14.23 -1.33 -10.74
C LEU A 380 14.87 -0.87 -12.06
N ILE A 381 14.09 -0.22 -12.92
CA ILE A 381 14.58 0.41 -14.15
C ILE A 381 15.59 1.51 -13.83
N ILE A 382 15.28 2.40 -12.86
CA ILE A 382 16.24 3.42 -12.40
C ILE A 382 17.54 2.76 -11.93
N ARG A 383 17.47 1.71 -11.10
CA ARG A 383 18.66 0.97 -10.65
C ARG A 383 19.47 0.41 -11.83
N ARG A 384 18.82 -0.15 -12.85
CA ARG A 384 19.51 -0.68 -14.04
C ARG A 384 20.19 0.41 -14.86
N VAL A 385 19.54 1.57 -15.04
CA VAL A 385 20.19 2.73 -15.68
C VAL A 385 21.42 3.16 -14.91
N LYS A 386 21.30 3.21 -13.59
CA LYS A 386 22.37 3.57 -12.68
C LYS A 386 23.58 2.63 -12.79
N GLU A 387 23.33 1.32 -12.89
CA GLU A 387 24.33 0.27 -13.10
C GLU A 387 24.95 0.33 -14.51
N ASP A 388 24.13 0.45 -15.56
CA ASP A 388 24.56 0.57 -16.97
C ASP A 388 25.50 1.76 -17.19
N LEU A 389 25.15 2.91 -16.61
CA LEU A 389 25.90 4.16 -16.76
C LEU A 389 27.01 4.35 -15.71
N LYS A 390 27.16 3.43 -14.76
CA LYS A 390 28.18 3.49 -13.69
C LYS A 390 28.17 4.80 -12.90
N ILE A 391 26.98 5.29 -12.57
CA ILE A 391 26.79 6.58 -11.87
C ILE A 391 26.65 6.45 -10.34
N PHE A 392 27.19 5.35 -9.76
CA PHE A 392 27.16 5.02 -8.33
C PHE A 392 28.54 4.70 -7.80
#